data_AF-A0A957DS57-F1
#
_entry.id   AF-A0A957DS57-F1
#
_cell.length_a   1.000
_cell.length_b   1.000
_cell.length_c   1.000
_cell.angle_alpha   90.00
_cell.angle_beta   90.00
_cell.angle_gamma   90.00
#
_symmetry.space_group_name_H-M   'P 1'
#
loop_
_entity.id
_entity.type
_entity.pdbx_description
1 polymer ?
#
loop_
_entity_poly.entity_id
_entity_poly.type
_entity_poly.pdbx_seq_one_letter_code
_entity_poly.pdbx_strand_id
1 'polypeptide(L)'
;MKYVSPIVVFLALLFLMFLPQQTTQVAADKMASLPENPDAPLAVTSTPTPLPQPTDVPVTPELPPDPGLACLRVNFEVSGDVAQAGSYEVVEVSGRSLASWAAKAGWQDSGWIHNLEISYEAVYVEVFYHDDSGGSPVKMAIFNPAPGTDFGWVARGMCHAVEVGWP
;
A
#
# COMPACT_ATOMS: atom_id res chain seq x y z
N MET A 1 -9.77 -28.47 -42.94
CA MET A 1 -10.30 -29.62 -42.17
C MET A 1 -10.16 -29.27 -40.70
N LYS A 2 -11.29 -29.11 -39.99
CA LYS A 2 -11.33 -28.61 -38.61
C LYS A 2 -11.47 -29.80 -37.66
N TYR A 3 -10.42 -30.09 -36.91
CA TYR A 3 -10.40 -31.16 -35.91
C TYR A 3 -10.73 -30.52 -34.55
N VAL A 4 -11.96 -30.73 -34.07
CA VAL A 4 -12.41 -30.28 -32.75
C VAL A 4 -12.21 -31.43 -31.78
N SER A 5 -11.35 -31.23 -30.78
CA SER A 5 -10.98 -32.25 -29.79
C SER A 5 -12.14 -32.50 -28.80
N PRO A 6 -12.49 -33.77 -28.47
CA PRO A 6 -13.65 -34.10 -27.63
C PRO A 6 -13.44 -33.90 -26.12
N ILE A 7 -12.38 -33.21 -25.70
CA ILE A 7 -12.04 -32.98 -24.28
C ILE A 7 -12.80 -31.77 -23.68
N VAL A 8 -13.59 -31.04 -24.48
CA VAL A 8 -14.20 -29.76 -24.09
C VAL A 8 -15.63 -29.90 -23.51
N VAL A 9 -16.15 -31.11 -23.28
CA VAL A 9 -17.57 -31.30 -22.88
C VAL A 9 -17.76 -31.86 -21.45
N PHE A 10 -16.71 -32.08 -20.65
CA PHE A 10 -16.86 -32.77 -19.34
C PHE A 10 -16.24 -32.10 -18.11
N LEU A 11 -16.02 -30.78 -18.14
CA LEU A 11 -15.46 -30.02 -17.01
C LEU A 11 -16.23 -28.71 -16.74
N ALA A 12 -17.55 -28.75 -16.90
CA ALA A 12 -18.46 -27.63 -16.64
C ALA A 12 -19.49 -27.95 -15.53
N LEU A 13 -19.17 -28.84 -14.58
CA LEU A 13 -20.12 -29.22 -13.53
C LEU A 13 -19.52 -29.74 -12.22
N LEU A 14 -18.26 -29.37 -11.90
CA LEU A 14 -17.65 -29.75 -10.63
C LEU A 14 -16.67 -28.67 -10.17
N PHE A 15 -17.18 -27.62 -9.52
CA PHE A 15 -16.57 -26.86 -8.39
C PHE A 15 -17.38 -25.58 -8.11
N LEU A 16 -18.66 -25.77 -7.78
CA LEU A 16 -19.54 -24.72 -7.22
C LEU A 16 -19.70 -24.91 -5.69
N MET A 17 -18.67 -25.42 -5.01
CA MET A 17 -18.76 -25.86 -3.60
C MET A 17 -17.58 -25.40 -2.73
N PHE A 18 -17.12 -24.15 -2.85
CA PHE A 18 -16.27 -23.54 -1.82
C PHE A 18 -16.62 -22.06 -1.66
N LEU A 19 -17.83 -21.76 -1.21
CA LEU A 19 -18.07 -20.50 -0.49
C LEU A 19 -17.60 -20.69 0.97
N PRO A 20 -16.76 -19.81 1.52
CA PRO A 20 -16.54 -19.78 2.97
C PRO A 20 -17.86 -19.39 3.63
N GLN A 21 -18.47 -20.32 4.37
CA GLN A 21 -19.57 -19.99 5.26
C GLN A 21 -19.05 -19.10 6.39
N GLN A 22 -19.56 -17.88 6.48
CA GLN A 22 -19.45 -17.06 7.69
C GLN A 22 -20.19 -17.77 8.82
N THR A 23 -19.44 -18.35 9.75
CA THR A 23 -20.03 -18.95 10.95
C THR A 23 -20.42 -17.82 11.91
N THR A 24 -21.71 -17.51 11.94
CA THR A 24 -22.34 -16.67 12.96
C THR A 24 -22.34 -17.47 14.27
N GLN A 25 -21.44 -17.14 15.20
CA GLN A 25 -21.43 -17.75 16.53
C GLN A 25 -22.17 -16.85 17.52
N VAL A 26 -23.49 -17.07 17.62
CA VAL A 26 -24.34 -16.52 18.69
C VAL A 26 -24.37 -17.53 19.85
N ALA A 27 -24.11 -17.00 21.04
CA ALA A 27 -24.04 -17.71 22.31
C ALA A 27 -25.40 -18.24 22.79
N ALA A 28 -25.38 -19.41 23.44
CA ALA A 28 -26.24 -19.82 24.56
C ALA A 28 -25.77 -21.23 24.98
N ASP A 29 -24.98 -21.35 26.05
CA ASP A 29 -25.44 -21.53 27.43
C ASP A 29 -25.90 -22.97 27.71
N LYS A 30 -25.04 -23.72 28.42
CA LYS A 30 -25.36 -25.00 29.02
C LYS A 30 -24.94 -24.96 30.48
N MET A 31 -25.83 -24.41 31.32
CA MET A 31 -25.78 -24.60 32.77
C MET A 31 -25.95 -26.08 33.10
N ALA A 32 -24.98 -26.65 33.81
CA ALA A 32 -25.10 -27.90 34.51
C ALA A 32 -25.27 -27.62 36.00
N SER A 33 -26.44 -28.00 36.51
CA SER A 33 -26.78 -28.45 37.88
C SER A 33 -26.15 -27.75 39.10
N LEU A 34 -27.00 -27.04 39.85
CA LEU A 34 -26.84 -26.76 41.29
C LEU A 34 -26.70 -28.04 42.12
N PRO A 35 -26.01 -27.95 43.27
CA PRO A 35 -26.66 -28.34 44.52
C PRO A 35 -26.74 -27.21 45.55
N GLU A 36 -27.78 -27.34 46.35
CA GLU A 36 -28.34 -26.48 47.39
C GLU A 36 -27.43 -26.37 48.63
N ASN A 37 -27.16 -25.14 49.09
CA ASN A 37 -26.80 -24.86 50.48
C ASN A 37 -27.13 -23.38 50.82
N PRO A 38 -27.93 -23.08 51.86
CA PRO A 38 -28.33 -21.72 52.19
C PRO A 38 -27.36 -21.10 53.18
N ASP A 39 -26.64 -20.05 52.77
CA ASP A 39 -26.10 -19.00 53.66
C ASP A 39 -25.48 -17.88 52.79
N ALA A 40 -26.16 -16.72 52.71
CA ALA A 40 -25.59 -15.46 52.20
C ALA A 40 -24.61 -14.89 53.26
N PRO A 41 -23.62 -14.01 52.97
CA PRO A 41 -23.70 -12.91 51.99
C PRO A 41 -22.38 -12.55 51.24
N LEU A 42 -22.51 -11.70 50.22
CA LEU A 42 -21.69 -10.53 49.87
C LEU A 42 -21.69 -10.32 48.34
N ALA A 43 -22.41 -9.30 47.90
CA ALA A 43 -22.33 -8.80 46.54
C ALA A 43 -20.94 -8.22 46.29
N VAL A 44 -20.16 -8.86 45.41
CA VAL A 44 -18.91 -8.28 44.90
C VAL A 44 -19.26 -7.44 43.67
N THR A 45 -19.44 -6.15 43.88
CA THR A 45 -19.49 -5.17 42.78
C THR A 45 -18.06 -4.97 42.27
N SER A 46 -17.69 -5.65 41.19
CA SER A 46 -16.43 -5.40 40.50
C SER A 46 -16.55 -4.11 39.67
N THR A 47 -16.02 -3.00 40.20
CA THR A 47 -15.78 -1.77 39.42
C THR A 47 -14.68 -2.05 38.41
N PRO A 48 -14.89 -1.88 37.08
CA PRO A 48 -13.82 -2.04 36.11
C PRO A 48 -12.78 -0.92 36.26
N THR A 49 -11.51 -1.30 36.40
CA THR A 49 -10.37 -0.38 36.35
C THR A 49 -10.27 0.23 34.94
N PRO A 50 -10.17 1.56 34.78
CA PRO A 50 -9.95 2.15 33.46
C PRO A 50 -8.57 1.72 32.93
N LEU A 51 -8.54 1.17 31.71
CA LEU A 51 -7.32 0.95 30.95
C LEU A 51 -6.61 2.30 30.72
N PRO A 52 -5.27 2.39 30.75
CA PRO A 52 -4.58 3.60 30.36
C PRO A 52 -4.91 3.94 28.90
N GLN A 53 -5.45 5.14 28.69
CA GLN A 53 -5.73 5.68 27.37
C GLN A 53 -4.39 5.86 26.61
N PRO A 54 -4.30 5.46 25.33
CA PRO A 54 -3.12 5.77 24.53
C PRO A 54 -2.91 7.28 24.53
N THR A 55 -1.73 7.71 24.96
CA THR A 55 -1.32 9.11 24.86
C THR A 55 -1.37 9.51 23.40
N ASP A 56 -2.26 10.42 23.04
CA ASP A 56 -2.29 11.05 21.71
C ASP A 56 -0.93 11.69 21.48
N VAL A 57 -0.10 11.07 20.63
CA VAL A 57 1.09 11.72 20.10
C VAL A 57 0.59 12.92 19.29
N PRO A 58 1.01 14.15 19.57
CA PRO A 58 0.60 15.29 18.78
C PRO A 58 1.05 15.06 17.34
N VAL A 59 0.09 14.79 16.46
CA VAL A 59 0.32 14.78 15.02
C VAL A 59 0.55 16.23 14.63
N THR A 60 1.79 16.59 14.29
CA THR A 60 2.08 17.89 13.68
C THR A 60 1.21 18.01 12.43
N PRO A 61 0.36 19.04 12.30
CA PRO A 61 -0.45 19.23 11.10
C PRO A 61 0.46 19.30 9.87
N GLU A 62 0.23 18.44 8.89
CA GLU A 62 0.90 18.53 7.60
C GLU A 62 0.49 19.86 6.94
N LEU A 63 1.48 20.69 6.60
CA LEU A 63 1.23 21.97 5.94
C LEU A 63 0.53 21.68 4.60
N PRO A 64 -0.56 22.41 4.24
CA PRO A 64 -1.16 22.25 2.93
C PRO A 64 -0.10 22.48 1.84
N PRO A 65 -0.10 21.68 0.75
CA PRO A 65 0.86 21.84 -0.32
C PRO A 65 0.79 23.25 -0.89
N ASP A 66 1.95 23.86 -1.12
CA ASP A 66 2.03 25.12 -1.87
C ASP A 66 1.39 24.86 -3.25
N PRO A 67 0.38 25.63 -3.69
CA PRO A 67 -0.24 25.46 -4.99
C PRO A 67 0.76 25.51 -6.15
N GLY A 68 1.90 26.17 -5.96
CA GLY A 68 2.99 26.22 -6.93
C GLY A 68 3.94 25.03 -6.88
N LEU A 69 3.87 24.14 -5.89
CA LEU A 69 4.81 23.03 -5.74
C LEU A 69 4.09 21.68 -5.85
N ALA A 70 4.84 20.66 -6.24
CA ALA A 70 4.37 19.29 -6.27
C ALA A 70 4.95 18.48 -5.11
N CYS A 71 4.34 17.33 -4.86
CA CYS A 71 4.91 16.27 -4.04
C CYS A 71 4.81 14.94 -4.77
N LEU A 72 5.78 14.06 -4.55
CA LEU A 72 5.71 12.70 -5.05
C LEU A 72 6.20 11.68 -4.03
N ARG A 73 5.86 10.42 -4.27
CA ARG A 73 6.38 9.27 -3.53
C ARG A 73 6.75 8.18 -4.53
N VAL A 74 7.98 7.69 -4.50
CA VAL A 74 8.35 6.46 -5.22
C VAL A 74 7.80 5.30 -4.41
N ASN A 75 6.90 4.50 -4.98
CA ASN A 75 6.14 3.48 -4.25
C ASN A 75 6.18 2.13 -4.99
N PHE A 76 6.37 1.02 -4.27
CA PHE A 76 6.39 -0.34 -4.83
C PHE A 76 5.11 -1.13 -4.54
N GLU A 77 4.10 -0.50 -3.91
CA GLU A 77 2.89 -1.18 -3.45
C GLU A 77 2.11 -1.86 -4.59
N VAL A 78 1.98 -1.22 -5.75
CA VAL A 78 1.21 -1.78 -6.88
C VAL A 78 1.95 -2.90 -7.62
N SER A 79 3.28 -2.83 -7.72
CA SER A 79 4.08 -3.88 -8.36
C SER A 79 4.20 -5.12 -7.46
N GLY A 80 4.16 -4.94 -6.14
CA GLY A 80 4.44 -5.99 -5.16
C GLY A 80 5.93 -6.28 -4.97
N ASP A 81 6.79 -5.51 -5.62
CA ASP A 81 8.23 -5.55 -5.46
C ASP A 81 8.68 -4.84 -4.18
N VAL A 82 9.98 -4.81 -3.94
CA VAL A 82 10.62 -4.01 -2.89
C VAL A 82 11.82 -3.26 -3.47
N ALA A 83 12.19 -2.14 -2.85
CA ALA A 83 13.40 -1.42 -3.20
C ALA A 83 14.65 -2.28 -2.95
N GLN A 84 15.63 -2.19 -3.85
CA GLN A 84 17.02 -2.58 -3.62
C GLN A 84 17.78 -1.41 -2.98
N ALA A 85 18.88 -1.71 -2.29
CA ALA A 85 19.77 -0.69 -1.75
C ALA A 85 20.44 0.10 -2.89
N GLY A 86 20.44 1.42 -2.79
CA GLY A 86 20.96 2.34 -3.82
C GLY A 86 20.14 3.62 -3.87
N SER A 87 20.21 4.37 -4.97
CA SER A 87 19.43 5.59 -5.16
C SER A 87 18.42 5.45 -6.29
N TYR A 88 17.26 6.09 -6.11
CA TYR A 88 16.22 6.22 -7.11
C TYR A 88 16.13 7.68 -7.51
N GLU A 89 16.40 7.98 -8.76
CA GLU A 89 16.29 9.31 -9.34
C GLU A 89 14.97 9.43 -10.11
N VAL A 90 14.20 10.46 -9.80
CA VAL A 90 13.00 10.82 -10.57
C VAL A 90 13.38 11.95 -11.52
N VAL A 91 13.17 11.74 -12.81
CA VAL A 91 13.59 12.65 -13.88
C VAL A 91 12.38 13.01 -14.72
N GLU A 92 12.16 14.29 -14.98
CA GLU A 92 11.20 14.71 -16.01
C GLU A 92 11.66 14.16 -17.37
N VAL A 93 10.73 13.79 -18.24
CA VAL A 93 11.08 13.35 -19.62
C VAL A 93 11.84 14.43 -20.42
N SER A 94 11.79 15.70 -19.98
CA SER A 94 12.63 16.79 -20.48
C SER A 94 14.12 16.66 -20.16
N GLY A 95 14.50 15.72 -19.28
CA GLY A 95 15.85 15.47 -18.79
C GLY A 95 16.18 16.16 -17.45
N ARG A 96 15.23 16.83 -16.80
CA ARG A 96 15.48 17.53 -15.53
C ARG A 96 15.26 16.60 -14.33
N SER A 97 16.29 16.45 -13.49
CA SER A 97 16.18 15.74 -12.22
C SER A 97 15.23 16.48 -11.27
N LEU A 98 14.26 15.77 -10.69
CA LEU A 98 13.28 16.31 -9.75
C LEU A 98 13.62 15.94 -8.31
N ALA A 99 13.96 14.67 -8.08
CA ALA A 99 14.18 14.15 -6.75
C ALA A 99 15.14 12.96 -6.79
N SER A 100 15.84 12.74 -5.68
CA SER A 100 16.58 11.50 -5.45
C SER A 100 16.22 10.95 -4.07
N TRP A 101 16.06 9.64 -4.00
CA TRP A 101 15.80 8.91 -2.75
C TRP A 101 16.82 7.79 -2.59
N ALA A 102 17.58 7.83 -1.49
CA ALA A 102 18.45 6.73 -1.09
C ALA A 102 17.63 5.70 -0.29
N ALA A 103 17.51 4.49 -0.83
CA ALA A 103 16.75 3.41 -0.21
C ALA A 103 17.69 2.37 0.41
N LYS A 104 17.16 1.65 1.40
CA LYS A 104 17.72 0.36 1.83
C LYS A 104 16.92 -0.77 1.20
N ALA A 105 17.58 -1.91 1.04
CA ALA A 105 16.92 -3.12 0.55
C ALA A 105 15.69 -3.47 1.41
N GLY A 106 14.58 -3.77 0.77
CA GLY A 106 13.32 -4.15 1.41
C GLY A 106 12.39 -3.00 1.79
N TRP A 107 12.73 -1.74 1.49
CA TRP A 107 11.81 -0.62 1.69
C TRP A 107 10.69 -0.62 0.66
N GLN A 108 9.48 -0.22 1.08
CA GLN A 108 8.29 -0.17 0.21
C GLN A 108 8.10 1.16 -0.50
N ASP A 109 8.53 2.26 0.12
CA ASP A 109 8.36 3.59 -0.47
C ASP A 109 9.38 4.60 0.08
N SER A 110 9.47 5.76 -0.60
CA SER A 110 10.36 6.87 -0.24
C SER A 110 9.87 7.77 0.89
N GLY A 111 8.63 7.58 1.37
CA GLY A 111 7.84 8.65 1.96
C GLY A 111 7.50 9.74 0.93
N TRP A 112 6.74 10.74 1.37
CA TRP A 112 6.44 11.91 0.54
C TRP A 112 7.67 12.83 0.44
N ILE A 113 8.03 13.18 -0.79
CA ILE A 113 9.02 14.18 -1.13
C ILE A 113 8.26 15.44 -1.53
N HIS A 114 8.29 16.46 -0.68
CA HIS A 114 7.55 17.72 -0.87
C HIS A 114 8.38 18.81 -1.54
N ASN A 115 7.71 19.91 -1.87
CA ASN A 115 8.30 21.16 -2.36
C ASN A 115 9.05 21.00 -3.70
N LEU A 116 8.55 20.12 -4.57
CA LEU A 116 9.13 19.88 -5.89
C LEU A 116 8.69 20.97 -6.86
N GLU A 117 9.66 21.69 -7.40
CA GLU A 117 9.42 22.58 -8.52
C GLU A 117 9.43 21.78 -9.83
N ILE A 118 8.32 21.76 -10.55
CA ILE A 118 8.17 21.09 -11.86
C ILE A 118 8.09 22.09 -13.02
N SER A 119 8.51 21.73 -14.23
CA SER A 119 8.67 22.69 -15.34
C SER A 119 7.35 23.29 -15.85
N TYR A 120 6.24 22.58 -15.67
CA TYR A 120 4.89 22.96 -16.08
C TYR A 120 3.88 22.66 -14.97
N GLU A 121 2.59 22.92 -15.19
CA GLU A 121 1.52 22.56 -14.24
C GLU A 121 1.47 21.05 -13.97
N ALA A 122 1.79 20.24 -14.98
CA ALA A 122 1.99 18.79 -14.86
C ALA A 122 3.09 18.33 -15.82
N VAL A 123 3.86 17.33 -15.42
CA VAL A 123 4.99 16.79 -16.17
C VAL A 123 4.98 15.26 -16.16
N TYR A 124 5.49 14.66 -17.23
CA TYR A 124 5.80 13.23 -17.25
C TYR A 124 7.16 12.95 -16.64
N VAL A 125 7.25 11.84 -15.92
CA VAL A 125 8.48 11.44 -15.23
C VAL A 125 8.86 9.99 -15.51
N GLU A 126 10.15 9.74 -15.44
CA GLU A 126 10.79 8.43 -15.39
C GLU A 126 11.46 8.26 -14.03
N VAL A 127 11.65 7.00 -13.62
CA VAL A 127 12.39 6.67 -12.39
C VAL A 127 13.55 5.74 -12.77
N PHE A 128 14.75 6.09 -12.32
CA PHE A 128 15.96 5.32 -12.55
C PHE A 128 16.55 4.86 -11.23
N TYR A 129 16.87 3.58 -11.12
CA TYR A 129 17.65 3.03 -10.03
C TYR A 129 19.15 3.08 -10.37
N HIS A 130 19.95 3.51 -9.40
CA HIS A 130 21.40 3.50 -9.46
C HIS A 130 21.93 2.64 -8.32
N ASP A 131 22.76 1.67 -8.67
CA ASP A 131 23.53 0.92 -7.68
C ASP A 131 24.72 1.74 -7.15
N ASP A 132 25.30 1.29 -6.04
CA ASP A 132 26.49 1.92 -5.43
C ASP A 132 27.79 1.65 -6.22
N SER A 133 27.73 0.84 -7.28
CA SER A 133 28.90 0.46 -8.08
C SER A 133 29.22 1.46 -9.18
N GLY A 134 28.31 2.40 -9.45
CA GLY A 134 28.44 3.39 -10.53
C GLY A 134 28.13 2.81 -11.91
N GLY A 135 27.35 1.72 -11.96
CA GLY A 135 26.88 1.10 -13.19
C GLY A 135 25.91 1.99 -13.98
N SER A 136 25.45 1.49 -15.13
CA SER A 136 24.39 2.14 -15.88
C SER A 136 23.08 2.11 -15.09
N PRO A 137 22.31 3.21 -15.04
CA PRO A 137 21.05 3.23 -14.32
C PRO A 137 20.04 2.25 -14.92
N VAL A 138 19.24 1.62 -14.07
CA VAL A 138 18.12 0.77 -14.47
C VAL A 138 16.86 1.62 -14.51
N LYS A 139 16.23 1.74 -15.67
CA LYS A 139 14.91 2.38 -15.77
C LYS A 139 13.86 1.47 -15.14
N MET A 140 13.15 1.98 -14.13
CA MET A 140 12.05 1.26 -13.48
C MET A 140 10.81 1.25 -14.37
N ALA A 141 10.01 0.18 -14.27
CA ALA A 141 8.69 0.13 -14.90
C ALA A 141 7.68 0.96 -14.07
N ILE A 142 6.79 1.69 -14.74
CA ILE A 142 5.73 2.49 -14.10
C ILE A 142 4.40 1.72 -14.13
N PHE A 143 3.80 1.54 -12.96
CA PHE A 143 2.58 0.73 -12.77
C PHE A 143 1.30 1.57 -12.67
N ASN A 144 1.42 2.89 -12.60
CA ASN A 144 0.30 3.83 -12.68
C ASN A 144 0.57 4.95 -13.70
N PRO A 145 0.85 4.60 -14.98
CA PRO A 145 1.29 5.58 -15.94
C PRO A 145 0.20 6.60 -16.27
N ALA A 146 0.63 7.75 -16.79
CA ALA A 146 -0.30 8.71 -17.37
C ALA A 146 -1.06 8.07 -18.55
N PRO A 147 -2.32 8.44 -18.81
CA PRO A 147 -3.11 7.84 -19.87
C PRO A 147 -2.41 7.88 -21.24
N GLY A 148 -2.25 6.72 -21.85
CA GLY A 148 -1.68 6.59 -23.20
C GLY A 148 -0.15 6.69 -23.26
N THR A 149 0.56 6.64 -22.12
CA THR A 149 2.03 6.62 -22.05
C THR A 149 2.50 5.51 -21.12
N ASP A 150 3.82 5.31 -21.05
CA ASP A 150 4.48 4.44 -20.06
C ASP A 150 5.19 5.27 -18.96
N PHE A 151 4.91 6.58 -18.89
CA PHE A 151 5.55 7.50 -17.96
C PHE A 151 4.69 7.74 -16.73
N GLY A 152 5.33 7.96 -15.58
CA GLY A 152 4.65 8.52 -14.42
C GLY A 152 4.25 9.98 -14.68
N TRP A 153 3.50 10.56 -13.77
CA TRP A 153 3.16 11.99 -13.84
C TRP A 153 3.20 12.65 -12.46
N VAL A 154 3.54 13.93 -12.47
CA VAL A 154 3.58 14.78 -11.28
C VAL A 154 2.93 16.12 -11.63
N ALA A 155 2.13 16.68 -10.72
CA ALA A 155 1.41 17.93 -10.94
C ALA A 155 1.51 18.87 -9.73
N ARG A 156 1.48 20.18 -9.98
CA ARG A 156 1.51 21.19 -8.91
C ARG A 156 0.23 21.13 -8.08
N GLY A 157 0.34 21.51 -6.80
CA GLY A 157 -0.78 21.55 -5.86
C GLY A 157 -1.32 20.20 -5.41
N MET A 158 -0.66 19.08 -5.75
CA MET A 158 -1.06 17.75 -5.30
C MET A 158 0.13 16.81 -5.08
N CYS A 159 -0.08 15.80 -4.24
CA CYS A 159 0.86 14.70 -4.04
C CYS A 159 0.46 13.51 -4.91
N HIS A 160 1.44 12.92 -5.59
CA HIS A 160 1.22 11.75 -6.44
C HIS A 160 2.21 10.62 -6.14
N ALA A 161 1.70 9.43 -5.86
CA ALA A 161 2.56 8.25 -5.80
C ALA A 161 2.93 7.84 -7.24
N VAL A 162 4.22 7.70 -7.52
CA VAL A 162 4.73 7.10 -8.75
C VAL A 162 5.00 5.63 -8.43
N GLU A 163 4.09 4.77 -8.88
CA GLU A 163 4.14 3.35 -8.61
C GLU A 163 5.16 2.70 -9.55
N VAL A 164 6.19 2.09 -8.98
CA VAL A 164 7.34 1.53 -9.69
C VAL A 164 7.48 0.03 -9.44
N GLY A 165 8.13 -0.67 -10.36
CA GLY A 165 8.56 -2.06 -10.19
C GLY A 165 9.78 -2.37 -11.06
N TRP A 166 10.42 -3.50 -10.80
CA TRP A 166 11.57 -3.96 -11.58
C TRP A 166 11.15 -4.35 -13.01
N PRO A 167 11.99 -4.08 -14.03
CA PRO A 167 11.67 -4.37 -15.43
C PRO A 167 11.67 -5.86 -15.78
#